data_AF-A0A519JW68-F1
#
_entry.id   AF-A0A519JW68-F1
#
_cell.length_a   1.000
_cell.length_b   1.000
_cell.length_c   1.000
_cell.angle_alpha   90.00
_cell.angle_beta   90.00
_cell.angle_gamma   90.00
#
_symmetry.space_group_name_H-M   'P 1'
#
loop_
_entity.id
_entity.type
_entity.pdbx_description
1 polymer ?
#
loop_
_entity_poly.entity_id
_entity_poly.type
_entity_poly.pdbx_seq_one_letter_code
_entity_poly.pdbx_strand_id
1 'polypeptide(L)'
;NMSQDGIPKKSSFGNNFSNFWFWFETGIKLQDTQSGYRLYPLNKIPKKYFTPKFEFEIEVIVRSAWKNIPVKNVPVKVLYDPAERVSHFRPFRDFTRISILNTILVIITLTYIKPRNFIINFRKKSFRKFIQEDVLESDGSNRTKAVSIALGVFIGLSPVWGLQTFLAISLSVVFKLNKVLTFLSSNISFPPFIPFIIAASLFIGAPFVDGNTNFFTHELDFELVKNHLLQYIIGSMILATTVSAAFGVGFYLFLNKLNPENG
;
A
#
# COMPACT_ATOMS: atom_id res chain seq x y z
N ASN A 1 -6.01 27.05 -23.92
CA ASN A 1 -4.97 27.40 -22.91
C ASN A 1 -5.35 28.71 -22.25
N MET A 2 -5.73 28.67 -20.97
CA MET A 2 -6.15 29.85 -20.20
C MET A 2 -4.99 30.79 -19.78
N SER A 3 -3.81 30.63 -20.38
CA SER A 3 -2.61 31.43 -20.13
C SER A 3 -2.41 32.56 -21.15
N GLN A 4 -3.42 32.88 -21.96
CA GLN A 4 -3.37 34.02 -22.88
C GLN A 4 -3.71 35.33 -22.16
N ASP A 5 -2.96 36.39 -22.47
CA ASP A 5 -3.20 37.74 -21.98
C ASP A 5 -4.62 38.20 -22.34
N GLY A 6 -5.42 38.53 -21.32
CA GLY A 6 -6.82 38.97 -21.48
C GLY A 6 -7.86 38.17 -20.67
N ILE A 7 -7.47 37.09 -19.98
CA ILE A 7 -8.42 36.28 -19.20
C ILE A 7 -8.63 36.87 -17.79
N PRO A 8 -9.89 37.12 -17.35
CA PRO A 8 -10.17 37.68 -16.02
C PRO A 8 -9.65 36.79 -14.89
N LYS A 9 -8.96 37.37 -13.89
CA LYS A 9 -8.38 36.65 -12.72
C LYS A 9 -9.38 35.76 -11.97
N LYS A 10 -10.67 36.12 -11.93
CA LYS A 10 -11.74 35.30 -11.32
C LYS A 10 -12.00 33.97 -12.06
N SER A 11 -11.81 33.94 -13.38
CA SER A 11 -11.97 32.72 -14.20
C SER A 11 -10.86 31.70 -13.94
N SER A 12 -9.65 32.18 -13.64
CA SER A 12 -8.49 31.33 -13.35
C SER A 12 -8.66 30.53 -12.05
N PHE A 13 -9.22 31.14 -11.00
CA PHE A 13 -9.47 30.44 -9.74
C PHE A 13 -10.45 29.27 -9.90
N GLY A 14 -11.59 29.51 -10.57
CA GLY A 14 -12.60 28.46 -10.81
C GLY A 14 -12.03 27.29 -11.63
N ASN A 15 -11.25 27.59 -12.67
CA ASN A 15 -10.59 26.55 -13.46
C ASN A 15 -9.56 25.77 -12.65
N ASN A 16 -8.73 26.43 -11.84
CA ASN A 16 -7.75 25.74 -10.98
C ASN A 16 -8.43 24.85 -9.94
N PHE A 17 -9.51 25.33 -9.33
CA PHE A 17 -10.32 24.54 -8.41
C PHE A 17 -10.90 23.29 -9.09
N SER A 18 -11.48 23.46 -10.28
CA SER A 18 -12.01 22.35 -11.09
C SER A 18 -10.91 21.35 -11.50
N ASN A 19 -9.75 21.85 -11.93
CA ASN A 19 -8.59 21.02 -12.28
C ASN A 19 -8.11 20.19 -11.08
N PHE A 20 -8.08 20.77 -9.89
CA PHE A 20 -7.71 20.07 -8.66
C PHE A 20 -8.66 18.90 -8.37
N TRP A 21 -9.97 19.13 -8.36
CA TRP A 21 -10.95 18.07 -8.06
C TRP A 21 -10.94 16.97 -9.11
N PHE A 22 -10.87 17.32 -10.39
CA PHE A 22 -10.73 16.35 -11.46
C PHE A 22 -9.49 15.46 -11.28
N TRP A 23 -8.33 16.07 -10.98
CA TRP A 23 -7.12 15.33 -10.71
C TRP A 23 -7.24 14.44 -9.48
N PHE A 24 -7.85 14.92 -8.41
CA PHE A 24 -8.05 14.14 -7.19
C PHE A 24 -8.95 12.91 -7.44
N GLU A 25 -10.03 13.08 -8.19
CA GLU A 25 -11.03 12.04 -8.47
C GLU A 25 -10.56 11.00 -9.50
N THR A 26 -9.66 11.38 -10.41
CA THR A 26 -9.27 10.54 -11.55
C THR A 26 -7.79 10.16 -11.58
N GLY A 27 -6.93 10.92 -10.90
CA GLY A 27 -5.48 10.84 -10.99
C GLY A 27 -4.88 11.48 -12.25
N ILE A 28 -5.70 12.02 -13.16
CA ILE A 28 -5.26 12.58 -14.45
C ILE A 28 -5.11 14.10 -14.32
N LYS A 29 -3.99 14.65 -14.78
CA LYS A 29 -3.80 16.11 -14.84
C LYS A 29 -4.31 16.65 -16.17
N LEU A 30 -5.22 17.63 -16.11
CA LEU A 30 -5.69 18.42 -17.25
C LEU A 30 -5.38 19.89 -17.02
N GLN A 31 -5.14 20.63 -18.10
CA GLN A 31 -4.82 22.06 -18.05
C GLN A 31 -6.09 22.92 -17.98
N ASP A 32 -7.16 22.44 -18.62
CA ASP A 32 -8.43 23.15 -18.71
C ASP A 32 -9.57 22.13 -18.61
N THR A 33 -10.27 22.17 -17.48
CA THR A 33 -11.45 21.33 -17.23
C THR A 33 -12.76 22.10 -17.43
N GLN A 34 -12.71 23.42 -17.60
CA GLN A 34 -13.88 24.28 -17.77
C GLN A 34 -14.11 24.74 -19.21
N SER A 35 -13.39 24.17 -20.18
CA SER A 35 -13.68 24.39 -21.59
C SER A 35 -15.03 23.79 -21.95
N GLY A 36 -16.00 24.61 -22.36
CA GLY A 36 -17.30 24.15 -22.85
C GLY A 36 -17.23 23.51 -24.25
N TYR A 37 -16.15 23.72 -25.01
CA TYR A 37 -16.00 23.17 -26.36
C TYR A 37 -15.31 21.79 -26.32
N ARG A 38 -16.10 20.73 -26.50
CA ARG A 38 -15.65 19.35 -26.28
C ARG A 38 -16.19 18.38 -27.33
N LEU A 39 -15.37 17.38 -27.67
CA LEU A 39 -15.75 16.28 -28.55
C LEU A 39 -15.94 15.00 -27.74
N TYR A 40 -17.11 14.36 -27.85
CA TYR A 40 -17.45 13.16 -27.08
C TYR A 40 -17.59 11.92 -27.97
N PRO A 41 -16.90 10.80 -27.67
CA PRO A 41 -17.15 9.53 -28.33
C PRO A 41 -18.45 8.91 -27.77
N LEU A 42 -19.60 9.23 -28.38
CA LEU A 42 -20.95 8.89 -27.88
C LEU A 42 -21.13 7.42 -27.52
N ASN A 43 -20.48 6.51 -28.24
CA ASN A 43 -20.59 5.05 -28.01
C ASN A 43 -19.86 4.58 -26.74
N LYS A 44 -18.93 5.37 -26.19
CA LYS A 44 -18.07 4.98 -25.05
C LYS A 44 -18.46 5.65 -23.74
N ILE A 45 -19.01 6.87 -23.79
CA ILE A 45 -19.32 7.66 -22.60
C ILE A 45 -20.40 7.02 -21.71
N PRO A 46 -20.54 7.43 -20.43
CA PRO A 46 -21.69 7.03 -19.60
C PRO A 46 -23.04 7.33 -20.26
N LYS A 47 -24.01 6.41 -20.12
CA LYS A 47 -25.37 6.57 -20.70
C LYS A 47 -26.31 7.40 -19.83
N LYS A 48 -26.03 7.51 -18.53
CA LYS A 48 -26.86 8.22 -17.55
C LYS A 48 -25.96 9.13 -16.73
N TYR A 49 -26.41 10.34 -16.47
CA TYR A 49 -25.73 11.35 -15.66
C TYR A 49 -26.60 11.78 -14.49
N PHE A 50 -25.98 12.24 -13.40
CA PHE A 50 -26.68 12.74 -12.22
C PHE A 50 -27.22 14.15 -12.45
N THR A 51 -26.52 14.93 -13.27
CA THR A 51 -26.78 16.36 -13.43
C THR A 51 -26.86 16.78 -14.90
N PRO A 52 -27.73 17.76 -15.26
CA PRO A 52 -27.88 18.21 -16.65
C PRO A 52 -27.29 19.59 -16.98
N LYS A 53 -26.71 20.34 -16.03
CA LYS A 53 -26.29 21.75 -16.19
C LYS A 53 -24.75 21.91 -16.13
N PHE A 54 -24.21 22.97 -15.51
CA PHE A 54 -22.76 23.19 -15.41
C PHE A 54 -22.03 22.01 -14.75
N GLU A 55 -22.71 21.33 -13.83
CA GLU A 55 -22.24 20.14 -13.14
C GLU A 55 -21.98 18.98 -14.12
N PHE A 56 -22.76 18.90 -15.22
CA PHE A 56 -22.57 17.88 -16.26
C PHE A 56 -21.18 17.97 -16.90
N GLU A 57 -20.66 19.18 -17.09
CA GLU A 57 -19.34 19.39 -17.67
C GLU A 57 -18.24 18.76 -16.80
N ILE A 58 -18.41 18.71 -15.49
CA ILE A 58 -17.45 18.04 -14.61
C ILE A 58 -17.74 16.54 -14.60
N GLU A 59 -19.01 16.17 -14.46
CA GLU A 59 -19.44 14.78 -14.34
C GLU A 59 -19.00 13.92 -15.54
N VAL A 60 -19.14 14.44 -16.76
CA VAL A 60 -18.85 13.69 -17.98
C VAL A 60 -17.38 13.33 -18.12
N ILE A 61 -16.46 14.25 -17.78
CA ILE A 61 -15.03 14.00 -17.89
C ILE A 61 -14.55 13.05 -16.78
N VAL A 62 -15.03 13.23 -15.55
CA VAL A 62 -14.66 12.38 -14.40
C VAL A 62 -15.11 10.94 -14.64
N ARG A 63 -16.38 10.75 -15.00
CA ARG A 63 -16.94 9.41 -15.19
C ARG A 63 -16.43 8.74 -16.47
N SER A 64 -16.01 9.51 -17.48
CA SER A 64 -15.29 8.96 -18.64
C SER A 64 -13.89 8.47 -18.25
N ALA A 65 -13.17 9.24 -17.44
CA ALA A 65 -11.86 8.83 -16.92
C ALA A 65 -11.95 7.55 -16.07
N TRP A 66 -12.98 7.41 -15.21
CA TRP A 66 -13.22 6.18 -14.44
C TRP A 66 -13.51 4.95 -15.30
N LYS A 67 -13.94 5.13 -16.55
CA LYS A 67 -14.10 4.07 -17.55
C LYS A 67 -12.83 3.80 -18.36
N ASN A 68 -11.70 4.41 -17.99
CA ASN A 68 -10.45 4.38 -18.76
C ASN A 68 -10.59 4.94 -20.19
N ILE A 69 -11.50 5.89 -20.39
CA ILE A 69 -11.61 6.63 -21.65
C ILE A 69 -10.62 7.78 -21.59
N PRO A 70 -9.68 7.92 -22.54
CA PRO A 70 -8.72 9.01 -22.52
C PRO A 70 -9.42 10.38 -22.61
N VAL A 71 -9.20 11.22 -21.60
CA VAL A 71 -9.62 12.63 -21.60
C VAL A 71 -8.35 13.47 -21.77
N LYS A 72 -8.30 14.30 -22.82
CA LYS A 72 -7.12 15.10 -23.16
C LYS A 72 -7.51 16.49 -23.65
N ASN A 73 -6.69 17.48 -23.31
CA ASN A 73 -6.81 18.82 -23.89
C ASN A 73 -6.28 18.81 -25.33
N VAL A 74 -7.01 19.44 -26.25
CA VAL A 74 -6.58 19.66 -27.64
C VAL A 74 -6.51 21.16 -27.87
N PRO A 75 -5.41 21.72 -28.40
CA PRO A 75 -5.31 23.14 -28.66
C PRO A 75 -6.30 23.54 -29.76
N VAL A 76 -7.12 24.55 -29.48
CA VAL A 76 -8.05 25.15 -30.43
C VAL A 76 -7.77 26.66 -30.46
N LYS A 77 -7.77 27.25 -31.65
CA LYS A 77 -7.67 28.71 -31.81
C LYS A 77 -9.02 29.32 -31.44
N VAL A 78 -9.04 30.20 -30.44
CA VAL A 78 -10.25 30.89 -30.00
C VAL A 78 -10.13 32.35 -30.39
N LEU A 79 -11.16 32.88 -31.06
CA LEU A 79 -11.35 34.31 -31.27
C LEU A 79 -12.26 34.81 -30.15
N TYR A 80 -11.77 35.73 -29.32
CA TYR A 80 -12.55 36.33 -28.24
C TYR A 80 -13.02 37.72 -28.68
N ASP A 81 -14.32 37.91 -28.87
CA ASP A 81 -14.90 39.25 -28.93
C ASP A 81 -15.35 39.66 -27.52
N PRO A 82 -14.73 40.67 -26.88
CA PRO A 82 -15.10 41.12 -25.55
C PRO A 82 -16.53 41.64 -25.44
N ALA A 83 -17.13 42.10 -26.55
CA ALA A 83 -18.45 42.74 -26.56
C ALA A 83 -19.62 41.75 -26.45
N GLU A 84 -19.45 40.49 -26.84
CA GLU A 84 -20.52 39.48 -26.84
C GLU A 84 -20.58 38.63 -25.55
N ARG A 85 -19.72 38.89 -24.56
CA ARG A 85 -19.57 38.01 -23.40
C ARG A 85 -20.68 38.21 -22.35
N VAL A 86 -21.72 37.40 -22.41
CA VAL A 86 -22.72 37.27 -21.33
C VAL A 86 -22.42 36.00 -20.50
N SER A 87 -22.15 36.17 -19.20
CA SER A 87 -21.96 35.04 -18.27
C SER A 87 -23.31 34.60 -17.71
N HIS A 88 -23.77 33.40 -18.06
CA HIS A 88 -24.97 32.79 -17.47
C HIS A 88 -24.73 32.16 -16.08
N PHE A 89 -23.51 32.19 -15.56
CA PHE A 89 -23.13 31.60 -14.28
C PHE A 89 -23.72 32.37 -13.10
N ARG A 90 -24.43 31.67 -12.19
CA ARG A 90 -25.00 32.23 -10.96
C ARG A 90 -24.10 31.85 -9.78
N PRO A 91 -23.29 32.78 -9.25
CA PRO A 91 -22.14 32.46 -8.40
C PRO A 91 -22.43 31.50 -7.25
N PHE A 92 -23.43 31.77 -6.42
CA PHE A 92 -23.72 30.95 -5.25
C PHE A 92 -24.40 29.63 -5.61
N ARG A 93 -25.44 29.68 -6.44
CA ARG A 93 -26.28 28.50 -6.72
C ARG A 93 -25.51 27.45 -7.51
N ASP A 94 -24.76 27.87 -8.51
CA ASP A 94 -24.03 26.93 -9.37
C ASP A 94 -22.76 26.42 -8.68
N PHE A 95 -22.09 27.25 -7.87
CA PHE A 95 -20.98 26.81 -7.03
C PHE A 95 -21.40 25.74 -6.00
N THR A 96 -22.53 25.93 -5.32
CA THR A 96 -23.04 24.94 -4.36
C THR A 96 -23.39 23.63 -5.05
N ARG A 97 -24.00 23.68 -6.23
CA ARG A 97 -24.34 22.47 -7.00
C ARG A 97 -23.10 21.71 -7.45
N ILE A 98 -22.10 22.41 -7.96
CA ILE A 98 -20.79 21.83 -8.32
C ILE A 98 -20.14 21.20 -7.09
N SER A 99 -20.19 21.87 -5.94
CA SER A 99 -19.62 21.35 -4.69
C SER A 99 -20.32 20.06 -4.22
N ILE A 100 -21.65 20.00 -4.31
CA ILE A 100 -22.43 18.79 -3.99
C ILE A 100 -22.06 17.65 -4.95
N LEU A 101 -21.98 17.92 -6.25
CA LEU A 101 -21.57 16.92 -7.23
C LEU A 101 -20.17 16.37 -6.91
N ASN A 102 -19.18 17.24 -6.71
CA ASN A 102 -17.82 16.81 -6.37
C ASN A 102 -17.79 16.00 -5.07
N THR A 103 -18.60 16.36 -4.08
CA THR A 103 -18.70 15.58 -2.83
C THR A 103 -19.17 14.15 -3.12
N ILE A 104 -20.20 13.98 -3.95
CA ILE A 104 -20.71 12.67 -4.38
C ILE A 104 -19.64 11.91 -5.19
N LEU A 105 -18.96 12.58 -6.13
CA LEU A 105 -17.92 11.97 -6.96
C LEU A 105 -16.71 11.52 -6.14
N VAL A 106 -16.29 12.30 -5.14
CA VAL A 106 -15.24 11.93 -4.19
C VAL A 106 -15.65 10.71 -3.37
N ILE A 107 -16.88 10.68 -2.85
CA ILE A 107 -17.38 9.51 -2.11
C ILE A 107 -17.31 8.26 -2.98
N ILE A 108 -17.80 8.32 -4.23
CA ILE A 108 -17.74 7.19 -5.18
C ILE A 108 -16.29 6.81 -5.50
N THR A 109 -15.41 7.81 -5.65
CA THR A 109 -13.99 7.59 -5.93
C THR A 109 -13.32 6.78 -4.83
N LEU A 110 -13.52 7.19 -3.58
CA LEU A 110 -12.88 6.57 -2.42
C LEU A 110 -13.48 5.21 -2.07
N THR A 111 -14.81 5.08 -2.16
CA THR A 111 -15.53 3.86 -1.74
C THR A 111 -15.54 2.77 -2.82
N TYR A 112 -15.55 3.13 -4.10
CA TYR A 112 -15.72 2.16 -5.19
C TYR A 112 -14.57 2.19 -6.21
N ILE A 113 -14.22 3.36 -6.77
CA ILE A 113 -13.27 3.42 -7.89
C ILE A 113 -11.85 3.04 -7.46
N LYS A 114 -11.32 3.64 -6.39
CA LYS A 114 -9.97 3.32 -5.90
C LYS A 114 -9.85 1.87 -5.42
N PRO A 115 -10.76 1.32 -4.59
CA PRO A 115 -10.70 -0.08 -4.20
C PRO A 115 -10.80 -1.04 -5.40
N ARG A 116 -11.73 -0.79 -6.33
CA ARG A 116 -11.86 -1.58 -7.57
C ARG A 116 -10.56 -1.55 -8.38
N ASN A 117 -10.01 -0.37 -8.64
CA ASN A 117 -8.77 -0.23 -9.42
C ASN A 117 -7.59 -0.86 -8.69
N PHE A 118 -7.53 -0.75 -7.36
CA PHE A 118 -6.53 -1.43 -6.53
C PHE A 118 -6.62 -2.95 -6.68
N ILE A 119 -7.81 -3.55 -6.56
CA ILE A 119 -8.01 -5.00 -6.72
C ILE A 119 -7.65 -5.46 -8.14
N ILE A 120 -8.08 -4.73 -9.17
CA ILE A 120 -7.77 -5.06 -10.57
C ILE A 120 -6.25 -4.97 -10.82
N ASN A 121 -5.59 -3.94 -10.31
CA ASN A 121 -4.14 -3.78 -10.45
C ASN A 121 -3.36 -4.81 -9.62
N PHE A 122 -3.84 -5.16 -8.43
CA PHE A 122 -3.27 -6.22 -7.59
C PHE A 122 -3.38 -7.59 -8.26
N ARG A 123 -4.50 -7.89 -8.94
CA ARG A 123 -4.62 -9.12 -9.75
C ARG A 123 -3.67 -9.13 -10.96
N LYS A 124 -3.28 -7.96 -11.48
CA LYS A 124 -2.34 -7.84 -12.61
C LYS A 124 -0.87 -7.89 -12.16
N LYS A 125 -0.55 -7.44 -10.94
CA LYS A 125 0.76 -7.62 -10.30
C LYS A 125 0.74 -8.91 -9.48
N SER A 126 1.17 -10.04 -10.07
CA SER A 126 1.30 -11.30 -9.33
C SER A 126 2.14 -11.08 -8.06
N PHE A 127 1.71 -11.61 -6.91
CA PHE A 127 2.50 -11.64 -5.66
C PHE A 127 3.94 -12.12 -5.92
N ARG A 128 4.12 -13.01 -6.90
CA ARG A 128 5.43 -13.46 -7.37
C ARG A 128 6.32 -12.33 -7.89
N LYS A 129 5.75 -11.38 -8.63
CA LYS A 129 6.44 -10.22 -9.19
C LYS A 129 6.79 -9.18 -8.10
N PHE A 130 5.90 -9.01 -7.11
CA PHE A 130 6.18 -8.19 -5.91
C PHE A 130 7.33 -8.76 -5.08
N ILE A 131 7.33 -10.07 -4.80
CA ILE A 131 8.43 -10.72 -4.07
C ILE A 131 9.73 -10.67 -4.89
N GLN A 132 9.66 -10.79 -6.21
CA GLN A 132 10.85 -10.75 -7.06
C GLN A 132 11.44 -9.32 -7.16
N GLU A 133 10.63 -8.32 -7.49
CA GLU A 133 11.09 -6.95 -7.73
C GLU A 133 11.36 -6.17 -6.42
N ASP A 134 10.49 -6.30 -5.40
CA ASP A 134 10.58 -5.45 -4.21
C ASP A 134 11.32 -6.11 -3.03
N VAL A 135 11.47 -7.43 -3.04
CA VAL A 135 12.08 -8.20 -1.93
C VAL A 135 13.40 -8.87 -2.33
N LEU A 136 13.45 -9.50 -3.52
CA LEU A 136 14.67 -10.16 -4.02
C LEU A 136 15.59 -9.21 -4.78
N GLU A 137 15.06 -8.26 -5.55
CA GLU A 137 15.84 -7.25 -6.28
C GLU A 137 16.11 -5.97 -5.47
N SER A 138 15.63 -5.86 -4.23
CA SER A 138 15.89 -4.70 -3.38
C SER A 138 17.39 -4.40 -3.25
N ASP A 139 17.78 -3.13 -3.32
CA ASP A 139 19.15 -2.66 -3.13
C ASP A 139 19.79 -3.24 -1.84
N GLY A 140 20.93 -3.91 -1.98
CA GLY A 140 21.70 -4.45 -0.86
C GLY A 140 22.38 -5.79 -1.18
N SER A 141 23.51 -6.04 -0.52
CA SER A 141 24.28 -7.29 -0.69
C SER A 141 23.47 -8.52 -0.22
N ASN A 142 23.82 -9.68 -0.78
CA ASN A 142 23.24 -10.97 -0.39
C ASN A 142 23.40 -11.24 1.11
N ARG A 143 24.50 -10.76 1.71
CA ARG A 143 24.74 -10.82 3.16
C ARG A 143 23.70 -10.03 3.93
N THR A 144 23.44 -8.78 3.54
CA THR A 144 22.44 -7.93 4.21
C THR A 144 21.06 -8.57 4.15
N LYS A 145 20.67 -9.15 3.01
CA LYS A 145 19.40 -9.86 2.86
C LYS A 145 19.31 -11.09 3.77
N ALA A 146 20.36 -11.92 3.80
CA ALA A 146 20.42 -13.10 4.66
C ALA A 146 20.37 -12.74 6.15
N VAL A 147 21.12 -11.72 6.57
CA VAL A 147 21.10 -11.20 7.96
C VAL A 147 19.74 -10.60 8.32
N SER A 148 19.07 -9.93 7.36
CA SER A 148 17.71 -9.40 7.57
C SER A 148 16.71 -10.51 7.86
N ILE A 149 16.78 -11.62 7.10
CA ILE A 149 15.95 -12.80 7.30
C ILE A 149 16.26 -13.45 8.65
N ALA A 150 17.55 -13.67 8.95
CA ALA A 150 18.01 -14.26 10.20
C ALA A 150 17.53 -13.47 11.43
N LEU A 151 17.66 -12.14 11.40
CA LEU A 151 17.19 -11.26 12.48
C LEU A 151 15.68 -11.39 12.68
N GLY A 152 14.90 -11.39 11.60
CA GLY A 152 13.46 -11.53 11.72
C GLY A 152 13.06 -12.90 12.28
N VAL A 153 13.64 -14.01 11.79
CA VAL A 153 13.40 -15.35 12.34
C VAL A 153 13.75 -15.43 13.83
N PHE A 154 14.88 -14.84 14.22
CA PHE A 154 15.29 -14.78 15.63
C PHE A 154 14.23 -14.09 16.48
N ILE A 155 13.77 -12.90 16.07
CA ILE A 155 12.78 -12.13 16.81
C ILE A 155 11.42 -12.84 16.82
N GLY A 156 11.04 -13.50 15.72
CA GLY A 156 9.78 -14.24 15.61
C GLY A 156 9.71 -15.44 16.56
N LEU A 157 10.82 -16.16 16.75
CA LEU A 157 10.89 -17.33 17.64
C LEU A 157 11.23 -16.97 19.10
N SER A 158 11.74 -15.76 19.34
CA SER A 158 12.03 -15.26 20.67
C SER A 158 10.75 -15.06 21.48
N PRO A 159 10.81 -15.11 22.83
CA PRO A 159 9.65 -14.99 23.70
C PRO A 159 9.15 -13.53 23.86
N VAL A 160 9.03 -12.79 22.75
CA VAL A 160 8.61 -11.37 22.66
C VAL A 160 7.27 -11.21 21.94
N TRP A 161 6.33 -12.10 22.27
CA TRP A 161 5.01 -12.16 21.67
C TRP A 161 4.30 -10.80 21.69
N GLY A 162 3.75 -10.38 20.54
CA GLY A 162 3.08 -9.09 20.38
C GLY A 162 4.01 -7.89 20.16
N LEU A 163 5.25 -7.92 20.67
CA LEU A 163 6.25 -6.86 20.45
C LEU A 163 7.20 -7.16 19.27
N GLN A 164 7.14 -8.37 18.71
CA GLN A 164 8.00 -8.83 17.62
C GLN A 164 8.07 -7.87 16.43
N THR A 165 6.92 -7.33 15.97
CA THR A 165 6.87 -6.43 14.80
C THR A 165 7.62 -5.13 15.06
N PHE A 166 7.42 -4.54 16.24
CA PHE A 166 8.09 -3.31 16.63
C PHE A 166 9.60 -3.51 16.76
N LEU A 167 10.03 -4.60 17.41
CA LEU A 167 11.44 -4.94 17.57
C LEU A 167 12.11 -5.27 16.23
N ALA A 168 11.45 -6.04 15.36
CA ALA A 168 11.93 -6.39 14.04
C ALA A 168 12.20 -5.15 13.18
N ILE A 169 11.24 -4.23 13.12
CA ILE A 169 11.40 -2.99 12.35
C ILE A 169 12.47 -2.11 12.99
N SER A 170 12.43 -1.90 14.32
CA SER A 170 13.37 -1.03 15.02
C SER A 170 14.82 -1.50 14.86
N LEU A 171 15.08 -2.78 15.10
CA LEU A 171 16.41 -3.36 14.94
C LEU A 171 16.86 -3.39 13.49
N SER A 172 15.94 -3.61 12.53
CA SER A 172 16.29 -3.53 11.10
C SER A 172 16.75 -2.13 10.69
N VAL A 173 16.17 -1.07 11.29
CA VAL A 173 16.60 0.32 11.06
C VAL A 173 17.98 0.56 11.69
N VAL A 174 18.17 0.15 12.94
CA VAL A 174 19.45 0.31 13.67
C VAL A 174 20.61 -0.38 12.93
N PHE A 175 20.39 -1.60 12.46
CA PHE A 175 21.40 -2.40 11.76
C PHE A 175 21.47 -2.13 10.25
N LYS A 176 20.70 -1.17 9.73
CA LYS A 176 20.64 -0.83 8.29
C LYS A 176 20.32 -2.04 7.40
N LEU A 177 19.39 -2.88 7.86
CA LEU A 177 18.93 -4.10 7.21
C LEU A 177 17.67 -3.84 6.36
N ASN A 178 17.27 -4.84 5.57
CA ASN A 178 16.04 -4.77 4.80
C ASN A 178 14.83 -4.99 5.72
N LYS A 179 14.15 -3.87 6.02
CA LYS A 179 12.92 -3.79 6.82
C LYS A 179 11.83 -4.76 6.39
N VAL A 180 11.62 -4.94 5.08
CA VAL A 180 10.56 -5.80 4.55
C VAL A 180 10.91 -7.27 4.79
N LEU A 181 12.15 -7.68 4.49
CA LEU A 181 12.62 -9.04 4.76
C LEU A 181 12.56 -9.39 6.24
N THR A 182 13.06 -8.50 7.11
CA THR A 182 13.02 -8.72 8.56
C THR A 182 11.59 -8.82 9.08
N PHE A 183 10.68 -7.97 8.61
CA PHE A 183 9.27 -8.03 9.01
C PHE A 183 8.58 -9.31 8.55
N LEU A 184 8.76 -9.72 7.29
CA LEU A 184 8.15 -10.94 6.77
C LEU A 184 8.66 -12.17 7.52
N SER A 185 9.97 -12.25 7.77
CA SER A 185 10.54 -13.40 8.47
C SER A 185 10.24 -13.42 9.97
N SER A 186 9.96 -12.28 10.62
CA SER A 186 9.51 -12.25 12.02
C SER A 186 8.09 -12.77 12.24
N ASN A 187 7.29 -12.91 11.19
CA ASN A 187 5.93 -13.46 11.27
C ASN A 187 5.89 -14.99 11.08
N ILE A 188 7.00 -15.68 11.33
CA ILE A 188 7.08 -17.16 11.28
C ILE A 188 6.18 -17.83 12.32
N SER A 189 5.94 -17.15 13.45
CA SER A 189 5.15 -17.64 14.58
C SER A 189 3.65 -17.36 14.41
N PHE A 190 3.06 -17.81 13.30
CA PHE A 190 1.63 -17.65 13.07
C PHE A 190 0.80 -18.61 13.95
N PRO A 191 -0.47 -18.28 14.32
CA PRO A 191 -1.16 -18.90 15.45
C PRO A 191 -1.20 -20.44 15.52
N PRO A 192 -1.42 -21.18 14.42
CA PRO A 192 -1.33 -22.64 14.37
C PRO A 192 0.03 -23.23 14.74
N PHE A 193 1.14 -22.50 14.54
CA PHE A 193 2.48 -22.99 14.89
C PHE A 193 2.94 -22.66 16.31
N ILE A 194 2.23 -21.77 17.02
CA ILE A 194 2.59 -21.37 18.38
C ILE A 194 2.71 -22.57 19.33
N PRO A 195 1.76 -23.54 19.37
CA PRO A 195 1.89 -24.70 20.26
C PRO A 195 3.16 -25.53 19.99
N PHE A 196 3.53 -25.67 18.72
CA PHE A 196 4.74 -26.39 18.31
C PHE A 196 6.02 -25.64 18.70
N ILE A 197 6.03 -24.31 18.57
CA ILE A 197 7.16 -23.47 18.99
C ILE A 197 7.33 -23.55 20.51
N ILE A 198 6.25 -23.51 21.28
CA ILE A 198 6.28 -23.65 22.75
C ILE A 198 6.80 -25.03 23.13
N ALA A 199 6.27 -26.11 22.54
CA ALA A 199 6.72 -27.47 22.82
C ALA A 199 8.22 -27.66 22.48
N ALA A 200 8.67 -27.17 21.31
CA ALA A 200 10.07 -27.22 20.92
C ALA A 200 10.96 -26.41 21.87
N SER A 201 10.50 -25.24 22.30
CA SER A 201 11.21 -24.40 23.26
C SER A 201 11.36 -25.13 24.61
N LEU A 202 10.28 -25.71 25.15
CA LEU A 202 10.36 -26.47 26.40
C LEU A 202 11.28 -27.68 26.27
N PHE A 203 11.18 -28.45 25.18
CA PHE A 203 12.05 -29.60 24.93
C PHE A 203 13.53 -29.22 24.87
N ILE A 204 13.87 -28.14 24.14
CA ILE A 204 15.25 -27.65 24.01
C ILE A 204 15.76 -27.05 25.33
N GLY A 205 14.88 -26.42 26.12
CA GLY A 205 15.24 -25.83 27.40
C GLY A 205 15.42 -26.85 28.53
N ALA A 206 14.82 -28.05 28.42
CA ALA A 206 14.82 -29.06 29.48
C ALA A 206 16.21 -29.45 30.01
N PRO A 207 17.25 -29.61 29.17
CA PRO A 207 18.59 -29.95 29.64
C PRO A 207 19.30 -28.82 30.41
N PHE A 208 18.82 -27.58 30.32
CA PHE A 208 19.49 -26.39 30.85
C PHE A 208 18.86 -25.86 32.14
N VAL A 209 17.75 -26.44 32.58
CA VAL A 209 17.01 -26.01 33.77
C VAL A 209 16.70 -27.24 34.61
N ASP A 210 17.18 -27.23 35.86
CA ASP A 210 16.87 -28.30 36.81
C ASP A 210 15.38 -28.28 37.17
N GLY A 211 14.64 -29.25 36.63
CA GLY A 211 13.21 -29.41 36.85
C GLY A 211 12.72 -30.75 36.30
N ASN A 212 12.34 -31.65 37.19
CA ASN A 212 11.88 -32.99 36.81
C ASN A 212 10.54 -32.89 36.10
N THR A 213 10.47 -33.14 34.80
CA THR A 213 9.24 -32.91 34.05
C THR A 213 9.05 -33.85 32.88
N ASN A 214 8.08 -34.74 33.05
CA ASN A 214 7.51 -35.54 31.98
C ASN A 214 6.52 -34.66 31.20
N PHE A 215 7.01 -33.91 30.21
CA PHE A 215 6.21 -33.01 29.36
C PHE A 215 5.17 -33.71 28.48
N PHE A 216 5.32 -35.03 28.29
CA PHE A 216 4.49 -35.80 27.37
C PHE A 216 3.08 -36.12 27.91
N THR A 217 2.82 -35.87 29.19
CA THR A 217 1.56 -36.29 29.85
C THR A 217 0.58 -35.17 30.15
N HIS A 218 0.96 -33.91 29.99
CA HIS A 218 0.12 -32.75 30.31
C HIS A 218 -0.32 -32.04 29.03
N GLU A 219 -1.58 -31.59 28.98
CA GLU A 219 -2.05 -30.72 27.91
C GLU A 219 -1.24 -29.40 27.92
N LEU A 220 -0.95 -28.88 26.73
CA LEU A 220 -0.24 -27.61 26.56
C LEU A 220 -1.13 -26.45 27.00
N ASP A 221 -1.20 -26.22 28.30
CA ASP A 221 -1.95 -25.11 28.90
C ASP A 221 -1.03 -23.97 29.35
N PHE A 222 -1.60 -22.78 29.49
CA PHE A 222 -0.92 -21.57 29.97
C PHE A 222 -0.30 -21.77 31.37
N GLU A 223 -0.90 -22.61 32.21
CA GLU A 223 -0.35 -22.93 33.54
C GLU A 223 0.99 -23.68 33.45
N LEU A 224 1.15 -24.56 32.47
CA LEU A 224 2.39 -25.31 32.26
C LEU A 224 3.53 -24.38 31.82
N VAL A 225 3.25 -23.44 30.91
CA VAL A 225 4.24 -22.43 30.49
C VAL A 225 4.63 -21.52 31.65
N LYS A 226 3.69 -21.16 32.53
CA LYS A 226 3.96 -20.34 33.71
C LYS A 226 4.84 -21.06 34.72
N ASN A 227 4.60 -22.35 34.96
CA ASN A 227 5.39 -23.17 35.88
C ASN A 227 6.81 -23.43 35.35
N HIS A 228 6.98 -23.47 34.01
CA HIS A 228 8.25 -23.70 33.33
C HIS A 228 8.78 -22.46 32.59
N LEU A 229 8.50 -21.27 33.10
CA LEU A 229 8.79 -20.01 32.40
C LEU A 229 10.28 -19.84 32.08
N LEU A 230 11.16 -20.16 33.03
CA LEU A 230 12.62 -20.04 32.84
C LEU A 230 13.12 -21.00 31.75
N GLN A 231 12.62 -22.24 31.77
CA GLN A 231 12.92 -23.24 30.76
C GLN A 231 12.40 -22.84 29.37
N TYR A 232 11.19 -22.31 29.31
CA TYR A 232 10.63 -21.77 28.07
C TYR A 232 11.47 -20.62 27.51
N ILE A 233 11.89 -19.67 28.35
CA ILE A 233 12.73 -18.54 27.92
C ILE A 233 14.10 -19.02 27.42
N ILE A 234 14.79 -19.89 28.16
CA ILE A 234 16.09 -20.41 27.73
C ILE A 234 15.94 -21.20 26.43
N GLY A 235 14.98 -22.11 26.39
CA GLY A 235 14.76 -22.96 25.24
C GLY A 235 14.32 -22.20 23.99
N SER A 236 13.47 -21.18 24.13
CA SER A 236 13.07 -20.32 23.00
C SER A 236 14.23 -19.47 22.49
N MET A 237 15.13 -19.00 23.36
CA MET A 237 16.34 -18.29 22.94
C MET A 237 17.32 -19.19 22.18
N ILE A 238 17.49 -20.44 22.63
CA ILE A 238 18.33 -21.43 21.93
C ILE A 238 17.70 -21.80 20.58
N LEU A 239 16.39 -22.07 20.55
CA LEU A 239 15.65 -22.35 19.33
C LEU A 239 15.74 -21.18 18.35
N ALA A 240 15.51 -19.95 18.81
CA ALA A 240 15.59 -18.76 17.98
C ALA A 240 16.99 -18.58 17.39
N THR A 241 18.04 -18.77 18.19
CA THR A 241 19.44 -18.62 17.73
C THR A 241 19.81 -19.68 16.70
N THR A 242 19.48 -20.94 16.96
CA THR A 242 19.83 -22.08 16.09
C THR A 242 19.09 -22.00 14.75
N VAL A 243 17.78 -21.76 14.77
CA VAL A 243 16.97 -21.64 13.56
C VAL A 243 17.34 -20.37 12.78
N SER A 244 17.57 -19.25 13.46
CA SER A 244 18.03 -18.01 12.83
C SER A 244 19.35 -18.20 12.08
N ALA A 245 20.34 -18.85 12.72
CA ALA A 245 21.62 -19.13 12.08
C ALA A 245 21.47 -20.06 10.87
N ALA A 246 20.67 -21.13 10.99
CA ALA A 246 20.40 -22.06 9.90
C ALA A 246 19.72 -21.37 8.71
N PHE A 247 18.70 -20.53 8.96
CA PHE A 247 18.03 -19.74 7.92
C PHE A 247 18.96 -18.71 7.29
N GLY A 248 19.76 -18.00 8.10
CA GLY A 248 20.72 -17.01 7.61
C GLY A 248 21.75 -17.64 6.67
N VAL A 249 22.38 -18.75 7.06
CA VAL A 249 23.35 -19.47 6.22
C VAL A 249 22.67 -20.05 4.98
N GLY A 250 21.52 -20.71 5.15
CA GLY A 250 20.78 -21.31 4.04
C GLY A 250 20.37 -20.29 2.98
N PHE A 251 19.81 -19.15 3.39
CA PHE A 251 19.44 -18.07 2.47
C PHE A 251 20.66 -17.37 1.86
N TYR A 252 21.76 -17.21 2.59
CA TYR A 252 23.00 -16.67 2.03
C TYR A 252 23.53 -17.55 0.89
N LEU A 253 23.62 -18.86 1.11
CA LEU A 253 24.06 -19.82 0.08
C LEU A 253 23.11 -19.84 -1.12
N PHE A 254 21.80 -19.81 -0.87
CA PHE A 254 20.77 -19.78 -1.91
C PHE A 254 20.87 -18.50 -2.77
N LEU A 255 20.99 -17.33 -2.14
CA LEU A 255 21.12 -16.05 -2.84
C LEU A 255 22.43 -15.96 -3.62
N ASN A 256 23.53 -16.47 -3.07
CA ASN A 256 24.82 -16.46 -3.74
C ASN A 256 24.85 -17.37 -4.98
N LYS A 257 24.05 -18.45 -4.99
CA LYS A 257 23.87 -19.31 -6.16
C LYS A 257 23.03 -18.65 -7.26
N LEU A 258 22.08 -17.78 -6.89
CA LEU A 258 21.20 -17.11 -7.84
C LEU A 258 21.82 -15.84 -8.42
N ASN A 259 22.47 -15.02 -7.58
CA ASN A 259 23.05 -13.73 -7.94
C ASN A 259 24.47 -13.60 -7.38
N PRO A 260 25.48 -14.23 -8.01
CA PRO A 260 26.86 -14.24 -7.52
C PRO A 260 27.53 -12.86 -7.54
N GLU A 261 27.02 -11.90 -8.33
CA GLU A 261 27.56 -10.53 -8.41
C GLU A 261 27.30 -9.69 -7.15
N ASN A 262 26.40 -10.13 -6.27
CA ASN A 262 25.98 -9.40 -5.06
C ASN A 262 26.45 -10.05 -3.72
N GLY A 263 27.41 -10.99 -3.78
CA GLY A 263 27.91 -11.80 -2.65
C GLY A 263 28.74 -11.06 -1.58
#